data_AF-A0AAW1ZQV3-F1
#
_entry.id   AF-A0AAW1ZQV3-F1
#
_cell.length_a   1.000
_cell.length_b   1.000
_cell.length_c   1.000
_cell.angle_alpha   90.00
_cell.angle_beta   90.00
_cell.angle_gamma   90.00
#
_symmetry.space_group_name_H-M   'P 1'
#
loop_
_entity.id
_entity.type
_entity.pdbx_description
1 polymer ?
#
loop_
_entity_poly.entity_id
_entity_poly.type
_entity_poly.pdbx_seq_one_letter_code
_entity_poly.pdbx_strand_id
1 'polypeptide(L)'
;MDTSVADGGRAEEECETADRKRDLHQLLRQEMEMHIAEGRTSVQRNQERMSRIRELKEQLQKEEIRLQETHRDSDQSHATSMVVHEKLLERRMRLRETHERLIEDELMKMERELQEEQVGGVEGEMSYLRRERHILVLQIEALRRENQQAYADLEEQNRQHQQEVNELREESLQVFRAFREALEEQRRMSEGRYRALLIDAIQDAVHLSSQNLQLQEEIQQLRKARIPTE
;
A
#
# COMPACT_ATOMS: atom_id res chain seq x y z
N MET A 1 -6.34 -2.02 17.55
CA MET A 1 -5.86 -3.12 16.70
C MET A 1 -6.79 -3.15 15.51
N ASP A 2 -6.26 -3.29 14.29
CA ASP A 2 -6.97 -3.27 12.97
C ASP A 2 -6.66 -2.06 12.06
N THR A 3 -5.38 -1.73 11.82
CA THR A 3 -5.02 -0.69 10.82
C THR A 3 -3.91 -1.06 9.82
N SER A 4 -3.28 -2.25 9.88
CA SER A 4 -2.10 -2.60 9.04
C SER A 4 -2.40 -3.50 7.82
N VAL A 5 -3.64 -3.49 7.31
CA VAL A 5 -4.07 -4.26 6.11
C VAL A 5 -4.15 -3.36 4.86
N ALA A 6 -3.97 -2.05 5.02
CA ALA A 6 -4.47 -1.07 4.06
C ALA A 6 -3.44 -0.51 3.05
N ASP A 7 -2.13 -0.56 3.29
CA ASP A 7 -1.18 0.27 2.52
C ASP A 7 -0.43 -0.48 1.40
N GLY A 8 -0.12 -1.77 1.56
CA GLY A 8 0.48 -2.60 0.49
C GLY A 8 -0.49 -3.06 -0.61
N GLY A 9 -1.77 -3.25 -0.27
CA GLY A 9 -2.82 -3.48 -1.28
C GLY A 9 -3.02 -2.26 -2.18
N ARG A 10 -2.52 -1.10 -1.75
CA ARG A 10 -2.86 0.20 -2.27
C ARG A 10 -2.11 0.62 -3.51
N ALA A 11 -0.80 0.35 -3.58
CA ALA A 11 0.02 0.70 -4.74
C ALA A 11 -0.24 -0.24 -5.94
N GLU A 12 -0.56 -1.50 -5.66
CA GLU A 12 -0.96 -2.48 -6.68
C GLU A 12 -2.44 -2.35 -7.03
N GLU A 13 -3.33 -2.05 -6.07
CA GLU A 13 -4.66 -1.55 -6.42
C GLU A 13 -4.55 -0.27 -7.23
N GLU A 14 -3.67 0.70 -6.93
CA GLU A 14 -3.53 1.92 -7.72
C GLU A 14 -3.06 1.64 -9.16
N CYS A 15 -2.14 0.69 -9.35
CA CYS A 15 -1.68 0.30 -10.69
C CYS A 15 -2.75 -0.51 -11.45
N GLU A 16 -3.38 -1.48 -10.79
CA GLU A 16 -4.46 -2.28 -11.37
C GLU A 16 -5.74 -1.47 -11.59
N THR A 17 -6.10 -0.55 -10.70
CA THR A 17 -7.24 0.37 -10.85
C THR A 17 -6.94 1.41 -11.93
N ALA A 18 -5.69 1.87 -12.07
CA ALA A 18 -5.28 2.72 -13.19
C ALA A 18 -5.36 1.98 -14.53
N ASP A 19 -4.95 0.71 -14.59
CA ASP A 19 -5.05 -0.11 -15.81
C ASP A 19 -6.51 -0.48 -16.10
N ARG A 20 -7.31 -0.88 -15.10
CA ARG A 20 -8.77 -1.09 -15.22
C ARG A 20 -9.50 0.19 -15.66
N LYS A 21 -9.11 1.37 -15.16
CA LYS A 21 -9.66 2.67 -15.59
C LYS A 21 -9.34 2.94 -17.06
N ARG A 22 -8.12 2.62 -17.53
CA ARG A 22 -7.76 2.74 -18.96
C ARG A 22 -8.60 1.79 -19.82
N ASP A 23 -8.76 0.54 -19.40
CA ASP A 23 -9.56 -0.46 -20.10
C ASP A 23 -11.04 -0.08 -20.18
N LEU A 24 -11.61 0.41 -19.08
CA LEU A 24 -12.99 0.93 -19.03
C LEU A 24 -13.16 2.16 -19.93
N HIS A 25 -12.19 3.06 -19.96
CA HIS A 25 -12.20 4.19 -20.89
C HIS A 25 -12.13 3.73 -22.35
N GLN A 26 -11.36 2.70 -22.66
CA GLN A 26 -11.24 2.15 -24.01
C GLN A 26 -12.54 1.45 -24.45
N LEU A 27 -13.13 0.63 -23.58
CA LEU A 27 -14.42 -0.03 -23.82
C LEU A 27 -15.56 0.98 -23.99
N LEU A 28 -15.63 2.00 -23.13
CA LEU A 28 -16.63 3.07 -23.25
C LEU A 28 -16.48 3.82 -24.58
N ARG A 29 -15.24 4.07 -25.02
CA ARG A 29 -14.96 4.74 -26.30
C ARG A 29 -15.42 3.89 -27.49
N GLN A 30 -15.12 2.59 -27.47
CA GLN A 30 -15.57 1.65 -28.50
C GLN A 30 -17.10 1.54 -28.57
N GLU A 31 -17.78 1.43 -27.42
CA GLU A 31 -19.25 1.37 -27.38
C GLU A 31 -19.89 2.69 -27.85
N MET A 32 -19.31 3.85 -27.51
CA MET A 32 -19.75 5.14 -28.04
C MET A 32 -19.55 5.27 -29.55
N GLU A 33 -18.42 4.80 -30.08
CA GLU A 33 -18.14 4.78 -31.52
C GLU A 33 -19.11 3.84 -32.27
N MET A 34 -19.38 2.65 -31.75
CA MET A 34 -20.36 1.72 -32.32
C MET A 34 -21.79 2.27 -32.24
N HIS A 35 -22.15 2.99 -31.19
CA HIS A 35 -23.44 3.67 -31.09
C HIS A 35 -23.58 4.78 -32.16
N ILE A 36 -22.52 5.54 -32.44
CA ILE A 36 -22.49 6.57 -33.47
C ILE A 36 -22.54 5.95 -34.88
N ALA A 37 -21.79 4.88 -35.12
CA ALA A 37 -21.66 4.24 -36.44
C ALA A 37 -22.87 3.38 -36.82
N GLU A 38 -23.42 2.61 -35.88
CA GLU A 38 -24.47 1.62 -36.15
C GLU A 38 -25.84 2.02 -35.58
N GLY A 39 -26.00 3.25 -35.09
CA GLY A 39 -27.22 3.77 -34.48
C GLY A 39 -28.48 3.73 -35.34
N ARG A 40 -28.37 3.29 -36.60
CA ARG A 40 -29.45 3.14 -37.58
C ARG A 40 -29.99 1.70 -37.72
N THR A 41 -29.43 0.72 -37.00
CA THR A 41 -29.70 -0.71 -37.24
C THR A 41 -30.95 -1.26 -36.54
N SER A 42 -31.27 -0.82 -35.31
CA SER A 42 -32.49 -1.19 -34.54
C SER A 42 -32.58 -0.39 -33.24
N VAL A 43 -33.78 0.08 -32.87
CA VAL A 43 -34.04 0.83 -31.63
C VAL A 43 -33.70 0.01 -30.38
N GLN A 44 -33.98 -1.29 -30.39
CA GLN A 44 -33.74 -2.19 -29.25
C GLN A 44 -32.23 -2.40 -29.01
N ARG A 45 -31.45 -2.63 -30.07
CA ARG A 45 -29.97 -2.73 -29.96
C ARG A 45 -29.35 -1.41 -29.51
N ASN A 46 -29.93 -0.30 -29.93
CA ASN A 46 -29.49 1.03 -29.51
C ASN A 46 -29.77 1.26 -28.01
N GLN A 47 -30.94 0.84 -27.52
CA GLN A 47 -31.26 0.86 -26.09
C GLN A 47 -30.33 -0.02 -25.24
N GLU A 48 -30.01 -1.23 -25.68
CA GLU A 48 -29.05 -2.12 -25.00
C GLU A 48 -27.66 -1.48 -24.91
N ARG A 49 -27.19 -0.84 -25.98
CA ARG A 49 -25.91 -0.09 -25.97
C ARG A 49 -25.93 1.11 -25.06
N MET A 50 -27.03 1.86 -25.03
CA MET A 50 -27.17 3.00 -24.13
C MET A 50 -27.18 2.57 -22.66
N SER A 51 -27.76 1.41 -22.34
CA SER A 51 -27.67 0.81 -21.00
C SER A 51 -26.22 0.43 -20.67
N ARG A 52 -25.50 -0.20 -21.59
CA ARG A 52 -24.10 -0.60 -21.42
C ARG A 52 -23.16 0.59 -21.24
N ILE A 53 -23.37 1.67 -22.00
CA ILE A 53 -22.66 2.95 -21.85
C ILE A 53 -22.92 3.56 -20.46
N ARG A 54 -24.16 3.47 -19.96
CA ARG A 54 -24.50 3.98 -18.62
C ARG A 54 -23.81 3.18 -17.53
N GLU A 55 -23.83 1.85 -17.63
CA GLU A 55 -23.12 0.95 -16.70
C GLU A 55 -21.59 1.19 -16.70
N LEU A 56 -20.98 1.33 -17.89
CA LEU A 56 -19.56 1.63 -18.02
C LEU A 56 -19.21 2.98 -17.39
N LYS A 57 -20.06 3.99 -17.52
CA LYS A 57 -19.87 5.30 -16.84
C LYS A 57 -19.95 5.19 -15.32
N GLU A 58 -20.90 4.41 -14.80
CA GLU A 58 -21.03 4.17 -13.36
C GLU A 58 -19.84 3.40 -12.78
N GLN A 59 -19.32 2.40 -13.51
CA GLN A 59 -18.11 1.67 -13.11
C GLN A 59 -16.89 2.60 -13.08
N LEU A 60 -16.77 3.50 -14.07
CA LEU A 60 -15.68 4.44 -14.16
C LEU A 60 -15.71 5.47 -13.01
N GLN A 61 -16.90 5.93 -12.62
CA GLN A 61 -17.07 6.78 -11.43
C GLN A 61 -16.70 6.05 -10.13
N LYS A 62 -17.04 4.76 -10.00
CA LYS A 62 -16.68 3.97 -8.81
C LYS A 62 -15.17 3.77 -8.68
N GLU A 63 -14.48 3.47 -9.77
CA GLU A 63 -13.01 3.33 -9.78
C GLU A 63 -12.31 4.68 -9.51
N GLU A 64 -12.91 5.81 -9.92
CA GLU A 64 -12.38 7.15 -9.63
C GLU A 64 -12.51 7.54 -8.15
N ILE A 65 -13.58 7.11 -7.48
CA ILE A 65 -13.75 7.28 -6.03
C ILE A 65 -12.71 6.43 -5.26
N ARG A 66 -12.48 5.18 -5.68
CA ARG A 66 -11.46 4.30 -5.07
C ARG A 66 -10.05 4.89 -5.12
N LEU A 67 -9.65 5.43 -6.27
CA LEU A 67 -8.35 6.10 -6.43
C LEU A 67 -8.21 7.35 -5.55
N GLN A 68 -9.31 8.07 -5.28
CA GLN A 68 -9.28 9.20 -4.34
C GLN A 68 -9.13 8.77 -2.88
N GLU A 69 -9.70 7.61 -2.52
CA GLU A 69 -9.55 7.02 -1.19
C GLU A 69 -8.13 6.48 -0.97
N THR A 70 -7.48 5.95 -1.99
CA THR A 70 -6.10 5.46 -1.86
C THR A 70 -5.08 6.59 -1.69
N HIS A 71 -5.21 7.69 -2.43
CA HIS A 71 -4.35 8.85 -2.19
C HIS A 71 -4.57 9.49 -0.81
N ARG A 72 -5.79 9.41 -0.27
CA ARG A 72 -6.13 10.03 1.01
C ARG A 72 -5.42 9.43 2.22
N ASP A 73 -5.32 8.11 2.38
CA ASP A 73 -4.65 7.57 3.57
C ASP A 73 -3.12 7.51 3.45
N SER A 74 -2.55 7.62 2.23
CA SER A 74 -1.10 7.81 2.06
C SER A 74 -0.69 9.24 2.44
N ASP A 75 -1.50 10.23 2.06
CA ASP A 75 -1.38 11.60 2.55
C ASP A 75 -1.59 11.67 4.08
N GLN A 76 -2.45 10.80 4.63
CA GLN A 76 -2.73 10.72 6.06
C GLN A 76 -1.57 10.11 6.85
N SER A 77 -0.89 9.08 6.34
CA SER A 77 0.27 8.48 7.01
C SER A 77 1.45 9.46 7.07
N HIS A 78 1.76 10.15 5.97
CA HIS A 78 2.76 11.22 5.94
C HIS A 78 2.40 12.38 6.87
N ALA A 79 1.13 12.79 6.90
CA ALA A 79 0.67 13.82 7.82
C ALA A 79 0.84 13.38 9.29
N THR A 80 0.57 12.12 9.63
CA THR A 80 0.74 11.62 10.99
C THR A 80 2.21 11.59 11.43
N SER A 81 3.14 11.19 10.56
CA SER A 81 4.57 11.19 10.84
C SER A 81 5.11 12.61 11.07
N MET A 82 4.69 13.58 10.25
CA MET A 82 5.04 15.00 10.45
C MET A 82 4.53 15.54 11.79
N VAL A 83 3.27 15.22 12.15
CA VAL A 83 2.67 15.64 13.44
C VAL A 83 3.41 15.02 14.63
N VAL A 84 3.86 13.77 14.53
CA VAL A 84 4.66 13.13 15.59
C VAL A 84 6.01 13.84 15.74
N HIS A 85 6.70 14.14 14.64
CA HIS A 85 7.97 14.86 14.67
C HIS A 85 7.82 16.26 15.28
N GLU A 86 6.78 17.01 14.88
CA GLU A 86 6.47 18.32 15.43
C GLU A 86 6.24 18.27 16.94
N LYS A 87 5.49 17.28 17.44
CA LYS A 87 5.28 17.08 18.89
C LYS A 87 6.58 16.81 19.65
N LEU A 88 7.52 16.05 19.07
CA LEU A 88 8.83 15.82 19.68
C LEU A 88 9.64 17.11 19.76
N LEU A 89 9.60 17.93 18.70
CA LEU A 89 10.25 19.25 18.69
C LEU A 89 9.64 20.20 19.74
N GLU A 90 8.31 20.27 19.82
CA GLU A 90 7.63 21.08 20.83
C GLU A 90 8.01 20.66 22.26
N ARG A 91 8.04 19.35 22.51
CA ARG A 91 8.44 18.81 23.82
C ARG A 91 9.86 19.25 24.18
N ARG A 92 10.79 19.20 23.22
CA ARG A 92 12.18 19.63 23.41
C ARG A 92 12.30 21.14 23.63
N MET A 93 11.52 21.93 22.91
CA MET A 93 11.46 23.38 23.13
C MET A 93 10.96 23.71 24.53
N ARG A 94 9.84 23.12 24.95
CA ARG A 94 9.28 23.32 26.30
C ARG A 94 10.29 22.96 27.39
N LEU A 95 11.02 21.86 27.23
CA LEU A 95 12.05 21.46 28.19
C LEU A 95 13.18 22.50 28.29
N ARG A 96 13.69 22.98 27.15
CA ARG A 96 14.69 24.06 27.11
C ARG A 96 14.20 25.32 27.80
N GLU A 97 13.01 25.78 27.44
CA GLU A 97 12.40 26.97 28.04
C GLU A 97 12.21 26.82 29.56
N THR A 98 11.92 25.62 30.07
CA THR A 98 11.81 25.39 31.51
C THR A 98 13.16 25.46 32.21
N HIS A 99 14.23 24.92 31.62
CA HIS A 99 15.56 25.00 32.20
C HIS A 99 16.13 26.43 32.11
N GLU A 100 15.91 27.12 30.99
CA GLU A 100 16.34 28.50 30.79
C GLU A 100 15.74 29.42 31.86
N ARG A 101 14.41 29.34 32.06
CA ARG A 101 13.73 30.09 33.13
C ARG A 101 14.27 29.77 34.52
N LEU A 102 14.53 28.50 34.83
CA LEU A 102 15.08 28.11 36.13
C LEU A 102 16.49 28.70 36.35
N ILE A 103 17.32 28.70 35.32
CA ILE A 103 18.68 29.24 35.38
C ILE A 103 18.64 30.77 35.53
N GLU A 104 17.76 31.45 34.80
CA GLU A 104 17.53 32.90 34.92
C GLU A 104 17.07 33.28 36.33
N ASP A 105 16.11 32.54 36.90
CA ASP A 105 15.61 32.79 38.26
C ASP A 105 16.72 32.65 39.32
N GLU A 106 17.57 31.62 39.21
CA GLU A 106 18.70 31.42 40.12
C GLU A 106 19.83 32.44 39.90
N LEU A 107 20.04 32.92 38.66
CA LEU A 107 20.97 34.02 38.37
C LEU A 107 20.50 35.33 39.01
N MET A 108 19.22 35.66 38.88
CA MET A 108 18.62 36.87 39.49
C MET A 108 18.65 36.79 41.02
N LYS A 109 18.48 35.58 41.58
CA LYS A 109 18.64 35.34 43.02
C LYS A 109 20.10 35.52 43.47
N MET A 110 21.06 34.95 42.74
CA MET A 110 22.48 35.15 42.99
C MET A 110 22.87 36.64 42.98
N GLU A 111 22.37 37.41 42.00
CA GLU A 111 22.66 38.84 41.90
C GLU A 111 22.11 39.63 43.11
N ARG A 112 20.88 39.34 43.54
CA ARG A 112 20.29 39.95 44.74
C ARG A 112 21.09 39.62 46.00
N GLU A 113 21.42 38.34 46.20
CA GLU A 113 22.20 37.90 47.36
C GLU A 113 23.60 38.56 47.41
N LEU A 114 24.25 38.74 46.26
CA LEU A 114 25.54 39.41 46.17
C LEU A 114 25.45 40.91 46.52
N GLN A 115 24.36 41.58 46.13
CA GLN A 115 24.10 42.98 46.49
C GLN A 115 23.84 43.15 48.00
N GLU A 116 23.20 42.16 48.63
CA GLU A 116 22.88 42.17 50.06
C GLU A 116 24.11 41.85 50.94
N GLU A 117 24.96 40.89 50.53
CA GLU A 117 26.04 40.40 51.39
C GLU A 117 27.20 41.39 51.58
N GLN A 118 27.49 42.28 50.63
CA GLN A 118 28.57 43.30 50.70
C GLN A 118 29.87 42.86 51.41
N VAL A 119 30.26 41.58 51.27
CA VAL A 119 31.46 41.04 51.90
C VAL A 119 32.66 41.30 50.99
N GLY A 120 33.62 42.12 51.45
CA GLY A 120 34.85 42.40 50.72
C GLY A 120 35.95 41.37 50.97
N GLY A 121 36.94 41.32 50.07
CA GLY A 121 38.11 40.45 50.22
C GLY A 121 37.86 38.99 49.86
N VAL A 122 38.69 38.09 50.39
CA VAL A 122 38.72 36.66 50.04
C VAL A 122 37.41 35.94 50.35
N GLU A 123 36.69 36.33 51.41
CA GLU A 123 35.41 35.73 51.77
C GLU A 123 34.30 36.04 50.76
N GLY A 124 34.27 37.26 50.22
CA GLY A 124 33.34 37.64 49.16
C GLY A 124 33.58 36.88 47.86
N GLU A 125 34.84 36.76 47.45
CA GLU A 125 35.24 36.00 46.26
C GLU A 125 34.87 34.51 46.39
N MET A 126 35.10 33.92 47.56
CA MET A 126 34.69 32.55 47.85
C MET A 126 33.16 32.37 47.84
N SER A 127 32.39 33.36 48.30
CA SER A 127 30.93 33.34 48.23
C SER A 127 30.44 33.37 46.77
N TYR A 128 30.98 34.30 45.97
CA TYR A 128 30.70 34.41 44.54
C TYR A 128 30.97 33.09 43.80
N LEU A 129 32.17 32.54 43.95
CA LEU A 129 32.56 31.30 43.25
C LEU A 129 31.68 30.10 43.65
N ARG A 130 31.20 30.02 44.90
CA ARG A 130 30.27 28.96 45.31
C ARG A 130 28.91 29.08 44.62
N ARG A 131 28.39 30.30 44.48
CA ARG A 131 27.12 30.57 43.79
C ARG A 131 27.26 30.35 42.29
N GLU A 132 28.32 30.86 41.67
CA GLU A 132 28.62 30.61 40.25
C GLU A 132 28.73 29.11 39.97
N ARG A 133 29.45 28.36 40.82
CA ARG A 133 29.51 26.90 40.72
C ARG A 133 28.12 26.26 40.80
N HIS A 134 27.21 26.78 41.63
CA HIS A 134 25.85 26.26 41.70
C HIS A 134 25.09 26.46 40.38
N ILE A 135 25.17 27.65 39.78
CA ILE A 135 24.58 27.93 38.46
C ILE A 135 25.17 27.02 37.38
N LEU A 136 26.49 26.83 37.37
CA LEU A 136 27.16 25.94 36.41
C LEU A 136 26.69 24.49 36.57
N VAL A 137 26.49 24.02 37.80
CA VAL A 137 25.92 22.68 38.06
C VAL A 137 24.50 22.58 37.49
N LEU A 138 23.65 23.59 37.70
CA LEU A 138 22.30 23.62 37.12
C LEU A 138 22.33 23.57 35.59
N GLN A 139 23.22 24.33 34.96
CA GLN A 139 23.40 24.31 33.50
C GLN A 139 23.86 22.94 32.99
N ILE A 140 24.83 22.31 33.66
CA ILE A 140 25.30 20.96 33.29
C ILE A 140 24.17 19.94 33.44
N GLU A 141 23.39 20.02 34.50
CA GLU A 141 22.25 19.12 34.70
C GLU A 141 21.14 19.33 33.67
N ALA A 142 20.81 20.58 33.33
CA ALA A 142 19.86 20.91 32.28
C ALA A 142 20.26 20.31 30.93
N LEU A 143 21.52 20.55 30.53
CA LEU A 143 22.09 19.98 29.30
C LEU A 143 22.07 18.46 29.30
N ARG A 144 22.40 17.81 30.43
CA ARG A 144 22.31 16.35 30.55
C ARG A 144 20.89 15.83 30.36
N ARG A 145 19.89 16.46 30.99
CA ARG A 145 18.49 16.07 30.85
C ARG A 145 17.97 16.28 29.43
N GLU A 146 18.30 17.41 28.80
CA GLU A 146 17.94 17.69 27.41
C GLU A 146 18.58 16.70 26.44
N ASN A 147 19.84 16.33 26.67
CA ASN A 147 20.55 15.38 25.85
C ASN A 147 19.98 13.96 25.99
N GLN A 148 19.67 13.53 27.23
CA GLN A 148 18.97 12.27 27.50
C GLN A 148 17.59 12.24 26.82
N GLN A 149 16.84 13.34 26.90
CA GLN A 149 15.54 13.47 26.25
C GLN A 149 15.67 13.37 24.72
N ALA A 150 16.66 14.03 24.13
CA ALA A 150 16.92 13.96 22.69
C ALA A 150 17.30 12.55 22.22
N TYR A 151 18.08 11.81 23.01
CA TYR A 151 18.39 10.41 22.72
C TYR A 151 17.14 9.52 22.80
N ALA A 152 16.33 9.68 23.85
CA ALA A 152 15.09 8.91 23.99
C ALA A 152 14.11 9.18 22.84
N ASP A 153 13.98 10.44 22.42
CA ASP A 153 13.12 10.81 21.28
C ASP A 153 13.65 10.22 19.96
N LEU A 154 14.97 10.20 19.76
CA LEU A 154 15.59 9.59 18.58
C LEU A 154 15.42 8.06 18.57
N GLU A 155 15.59 7.41 19.71
CA GLU A 155 15.37 5.96 19.85
C GLU A 155 13.93 5.59 19.55
N GLU A 156 12.97 6.36 20.07
CA GLU A 156 11.55 6.15 19.81
C GLU A 156 11.21 6.35 18.32
N GLN A 157 11.73 7.40 17.69
CA GLN A 157 11.54 7.64 16.26
C GLN A 157 12.18 6.52 15.41
N ASN A 158 13.37 6.04 15.78
CA ASN A 158 14.02 4.92 15.09
C ASN A 158 13.22 3.62 15.26
N ARG A 159 12.71 3.36 16.47
CA ARG A 159 11.85 2.20 16.75
C ARG A 159 10.59 2.23 15.89
N GLN A 160 9.94 3.38 15.79
CA GLN A 160 8.76 3.57 14.94
C GLN A 160 9.09 3.35 13.46
N HIS A 161 10.17 3.96 12.96
CA HIS A 161 10.62 3.76 11.59
C HIS A 161 10.95 2.30 11.28
N GLN A 162 11.61 1.60 12.20
CA GLN A 162 11.90 0.17 12.04
C GLN A 162 10.63 -0.67 12.00
N GLN A 163 9.59 -0.29 12.76
CA GLN A 163 8.28 -0.93 12.70
C GLN A 163 7.63 -0.70 11.34
N GLU A 164 7.56 0.54 10.86
CA GLU A 164 7.02 0.89 9.54
C GLU A 164 7.73 0.12 8.41
N VAL A 165 9.06 0.03 8.45
CA VAL A 165 9.84 -0.72 7.45
C VAL A 165 9.55 -2.22 7.52
N ASN A 166 9.38 -2.78 8.72
CA ASN A 166 9.04 -4.19 8.87
C ASN A 166 7.62 -4.47 8.38
N GLU A 167 6.67 -3.60 8.70
CA GLU A 167 5.29 -3.66 8.21
C GLU A 167 5.27 -3.64 6.68
N LEU A 168 5.95 -2.67 6.06
CA LEU A 168 6.07 -2.59 4.59
C LEU A 168 6.69 -3.86 3.99
N ARG A 169 7.72 -4.42 4.64
CA ARG A 169 8.35 -5.67 4.20
C ARG A 169 7.38 -6.85 4.27
N GLU A 170 6.60 -6.94 5.34
CA GLU A 170 5.61 -7.99 5.53
C GLU A 170 4.47 -7.88 4.51
N GLU A 171 3.97 -6.66 4.27
CA GLU A 171 2.98 -6.35 3.25
C GLU A 171 3.47 -6.75 1.85
N SER A 172 4.70 -6.38 1.49
CA SER A 172 5.32 -6.78 0.22
C SER A 172 5.39 -8.31 0.07
N LEU A 173 5.76 -9.02 1.15
CA LEU A 173 5.78 -10.49 1.13
C LEU A 173 4.38 -11.10 0.99
N GLN A 174 3.34 -10.48 1.54
CA GLN A 174 1.96 -10.95 1.39
C GLN A 174 1.49 -10.81 -0.05
N VAL A 175 1.75 -9.66 -0.65
CA VAL A 175 1.52 -9.38 -2.08
C VAL A 175 2.16 -10.47 -2.96
N PHE A 176 3.45 -10.77 -2.76
CA PHE A 176 4.12 -11.81 -3.54
C PHE A 176 3.50 -13.20 -3.36
N ARG A 177 2.99 -13.52 -2.17
CA ARG A 177 2.27 -14.78 -1.92
C ARG A 177 0.95 -14.82 -2.68
N ALA A 178 0.17 -13.74 -2.64
CA ALA A 178 -1.10 -13.64 -3.34
C ALA A 178 -0.92 -13.78 -4.87
N PHE A 179 0.08 -13.09 -5.45
CA PHE A 179 0.41 -13.26 -6.87
C PHE A 179 0.78 -14.69 -7.22
N ARG A 180 1.60 -15.33 -6.38
CA ARG A 180 1.99 -16.73 -6.62
C ARG A 180 0.77 -17.64 -6.60
N GLU A 181 -0.14 -17.46 -5.65
CA GLU A 181 -1.37 -18.25 -5.55
C GLU A 181 -2.28 -18.07 -6.77
N ALA A 182 -2.49 -16.82 -7.21
CA ALA A 182 -3.27 -16.52 -8.41
C ALA A 182 -2.67 -17.16 -9.67
N LEU A 183 -1.35 -17.08 -9.84
CA LEU A 183 -0.64 -17.70 -10.96
C LEU A 183 -0.73 -19.23 -10.93
N GLU A 184 -0.59 -19.83 -9.74
CA GLU A 184 -0.76 -21.28 -9.58
C GLU A 184 -2.19 -21.73 -9.90
N GLU A 185 -3.20 -20.98 -9.48
CA GLU A 185 -4.60 -21.28 -9.78
C GLU A 185 -4.90 -21.16 -11.28
N GLN A 186 -4.43 -20.08 -11.92
CA GLN A 186 -4.53 -19.93 -13.37
C GLN A 186 -3.85 -21.09 -14.12
N ARG A 187 -2.67 -21.52 -13.67
CA ARG A 187 -1.97 -22.68 -14.24
C ARG A 187 -2.81 -23.95 -14.08
N ARG A 188 -3.30 -24.24 -12.87
CA ARG A 188 -4.13 -25.43 -12.61
C ARG A 188 -5.38 -25.46 -13.49
N MET A 189 -6.06 -24.33 -13.63
CA MET A 189 -7.29 -24.22 -14.45
C MET A 189 -7.01 -24.41 -15.95
N SER A 190 -5.93 -23.81 -16.46
CA SER A 190 -5.54 -23.97 -17.87
C SER A 190 -5.08 -25.39 -18.19
N GLU A 191 -4.23 -25.99 -17.35
CA GLU A 191 -3.81 -27.38 -17.48
C GLU A 191 -5.01 -28.34 -17.40
N GLY A 192 -5.94 -28.11 -16.47
CA GLY A 192 -7.17 -28.90 -16.35
C GLY A 192 -8.01 -28.87 -17.62
N ARG A 193 -8.21 -27.68 -18.22
CA ARG A 193 -8.91 -27.52 -19.50
C ARG A 193 -8.19 -28.23 -20.65
N TYR A 194 -6.87 -28.05 -20.79
CA TYR A 194 -6.11 -28.70 -21.86
C TYR A 194 -6.15 -30.23 -21.73
N ARG A 195 -6.06 -30.74 -20.51
CA ARG A 195 -6.17 -32.17 -20.24
C ARG A 195 -7.56 -32.72 -20.58
N ALA A 196 -8.62 -32.01 -20.22
CA ALA A 196 -9.99 -32.40 -20.56
C ALA A 196 -10.17 -32.44 -22.08
N LEU A 197 -9.79 -31.38 -22.78
CA LEU A 197 -9.87 -31.31 -24.25
C LEU A 197 -9.07 -32.42 -24.94
N LEU A 198 -7.88 -32.74 -24.42
CA LEU A 198 -7.05 -33.83 -24.95
C LEU A 198 -7.74 -35.19 -24.78
N ILE A 199 -8.39 -35.42 -23.64
CA ILE A 199 -9.15 -36.65 -23.39
C ILE A 199 -10.32 -36.76 -24.36
N ASP A 200 -11.10 -35.69 -24.52
CA ASP A 200 -12.25 -35.67 -25.43
C ASP A 200 -11.81 -35.95 -26.89
N ALA A 201 -10.74 -35.30 -27.35
CA ALA A 201 -10.20 -35.52 -28.70
C ALA A 201 -9.69 -36.96 -28.91
N ILE A 202 -9.08 -37.58 -27.90
CA ILE A 202 -8.66 -38.98 -27.96
C ILE A 202 -9.88 -39.90 -28.03
N GLN A 203 -10.92 -39.64 -27.23
CA GLN A 203 -12.15 -40.43 -27.26
C GLN A 203 -12.81 -40.36 -28.64
N ASP A 204 -12.97 -39.16 -29.19
CA ASP A 204 -13.51 -38.94 -30.54
C ASP A 204 -12.67 -39.66 -31.61
N ALA A 205 -11.34 -39.56 -31.54
CA ALA A 205 -10.45 -40.25 -32.47
C ALA A 205 -10.61 -41.78 -32.41
N VAL A 206 -10.74 -42.35 -31.21
CA VAL A 206 -10.99 -43.78 -31.02
C VAL A 206 -12.36 -44.17 -31.57
N HIS A 207 -13.40 -43.37 -31.30
CA HIS A 207 -14.77 -43.62 -31.79
C HIS A 207 -14.81 -43.61 -33.33
N LEU A 208 -14.23 -42.58 -33.94
CA LEU A 208 -14.13 -42.47 -35.40
C LEU A 208 -13.27 -43.60 -36.01
N SER A 209 -12.20 -44.04 -35.34
CA SER A 209 -11.39 -45.17 -35.80
C SER A 209 -12.18 -46.48 -35.80
N SER A 210 -12.99 -46.72 -34.76
CA SER A 210 -13.86 -47.89 -34.66
C SER A 210 -14.94 -47.88 -35.74
N GLN A 211 -15.58 -46.74 -35.96
CA GLN A 211 -16.58 -46.58 -37.03
C GLN A 211 -15.95 -46.78 -38.42
N ASN A 212 -14.77 -46.21 -38.66
CA ASN A 212 -14.05 -46.42 -39.91
C ASN A 212 -13.70 -47.89 -40.13
N LEU A 213 -13.28 -48.61 -39.09
CA LEU A 213 -12.99 -50.04 -39.18
C LEU A 213 -14.24 -50.84 -39.55
N GLN A 214 -15.37 -50.58 -38.89
CA GLN A 214 -16.66 -51.21 -39.21
C GLN A 214 -17.08 -50.95 -40.66
N LEU A 215 -17.01 -49.69 -41.12
CA LEU A 215 -17.34 -49.33 -42.50
C LEU A 215 -16.39 -50.01 -43.50
N GLN A 216 -15.09 -50.14 -43.17
CA GLN A 216 -14.15 -50.86 -44.01
C GLN A 216 -14.50 -52.35 -44.13
N GLU A 217 -14.89 -52.99 -43.03
CA GLU A 217 -15.36 -54.38 -43.02
C GLU A 217 -16.63 -54.55 -43.87
N GLU A 218 -17.61 -53.67 -43.71
CA GLU A 218 -18.84 -53.66 -44.53
C GLU A 218 -18.53 -53.50 -46.02
N ILE A 219 -17.67 -52.54 -46.38
CA ILE A 219 -17.22 -52.32 -47.76
C ILE A 219 -16.54 -53.59 -48.31
N GLN A 220 -15.70 -54.25 -47.51
CA GLN A 220 -15.05 -55.50 -47.91
C GLN A 220 -16.07 -56.63 -48.12
N GLN A 221 -17.06 -56.77 -47.24
CA GLN A 221 -18.13 -57.77 -47.39
C GLN A 221 -18.98 -57.51 -48.64
N LEU A 222 -19.40 -56.27 -48.87
CA LEU A 222 -20.15 -55.88 -50.07
C LEU A 222 -19.35 -56.10 -51.35
N ARG A 223 -18.04 -55.82 -51.34
CA ARG A 223 -17.16 -56.13 -52.48
C ARG A 223 -17.08 -57.63 -52.75
N LYS A 224 -17.01 -58.47 -51.72
CA LYS A 224 -17.04 -59.95 -51.86
C LYS A 224 -18.38 -60.43 -52.41
N ALA A 225 -19.50 -59.88 -51.96
CA ALA A 225 -20.84 -60.24 -52.46
C ALA A 225 -21.12 -59.74 -53.89
N ARG A 226 -20.46 -58.67 -54.33
CA ARG A 226 -20.60 -58.10 -55.68
C ARG A 226 -19.72 -58.78 -56.73
N ILE A 227 -18.81 -59.67 -56.34
CA ILE A 227 -18.11 -60.55 -57.29
C ILE A 227 -19.00 -61.78 -57.45
N PRO A 228 -19.86 -61.89 -58.49
CA PRO A 228 -20.49 -63.17 -58.78
C PRO A 228 -19.38 -64.16 -59.12
N THR A 229 -19.28 -65.22 -58.34
CA THR A 229 -18.61 -66.45 -58.76
C THR A 229 -19.36 -66.94 -60.00
N GLU A 230 -18.64 -67.03 -61.12
CA GLU A 230 -19.05 -67.75 -62.34
C GLU A 230 -19.54 -69.17 -62.02
#